data_AF-A0A5K1HFE5-F1
#
_entry.id   AF-A0A5K1HFE5-F1
#
_cell.length_a   1.000
_cell.length_b   1.000
_cell.length_c   1.000
_cell.angle_alpha   90.00
_cell.angle_beta   90.00
_cell.angle_gamma   90.00
#
_symmetry.space_group_name_H-M   'P 1'
#
loop_
_entity.id
_entity.type
_entity.pdbx_description
1 polymer ?
#
loop_
_entity_poly.entity_id
_entity_poly.type
_entity_poly.pdbx_seq_one_letter_code
_entity_poly.pdbx_strand_id
1 'polypeptide(L)'
;KFTGDMKAKEIPNLPTLAYELTSFLVDEATVGEWNLQGLPKDTLSVQNGIMVTRSDRYPMLIDPQGQGQAWILRKYADDMEKGRSICTLTHPKFKDWFLKFCLENGKTLVIEGIENE
;
A
#
# COMPACT_ATOMS: atom_id res chain seq x y z
N LYS A 1 -23.40 7.55 3.33
CA LYS A 1 -23.91 7.73 1.94
C LYS A 1 -24.10 6.39 1.23
N PHE A 2 -23.07 5.53 1.13
CA PHE A 2 -23.18 4.22 0.45
C PHE A 2 -24.25 3.29 1.05
N THR A 3 -24.25 3.08 2.36
CA THR A 3 -25.27 2.26 3.05
C THR A 3 -26.69 2.82 2.91
N GLY A 4 -26.83 4.14 2.79
CA GLY A 4 -28.11 4.81 2.52
C GLY A 4 -28.62 4.54 1.12
N ASP A 5 -27.75 4.55 0.11
CA ASP A 5 -28.10 4.22 -1.28
C ASP A 5 -28.51 2.74 -1.42
N MET A 6 -27.78 1.83 -0.77
CA MET A 6 -28.16 0.40 -0.75
C MET A 6 -29.55 0.18 -0.15
N LYS A 7 -29.85 0.86 0.97
CA LYS A 7 -31.18 0.80 1.59
C LYS A 7 -32.27 1.36 0.68
N ALA A 8 -32.01 2.50 0.03
CA ALA A 8 -32.96 3.12 -0.90
C ALA A 8 -33.25 2.24 -2.13
N LYS A 9 -32.28 1.43 -2.56
CA LYS A 9 -32.38 0.49 -3.67
C LYS A 9 -32.81 -0.92 -3.25
N GLU A 10 -33.17 -1.12 -1.99
CA GLU A 10 -33.57 -2.42 -1.42
C GLU A 10 -32.51 -3.52 -1.62
N ILE A 11 -31.24 -3.15 -1.68
CA ILE A 11 -30.12 -4.08 -1.84
C ILE A 11 -29.78 -4.66 -0.46
N PRO A 12 -29.82 -5.99 -0.26
CA PRO A 12 -29.41 -6.62 0.99
C PRO A 12 -27.97 -6.23 1.35
N ASN A 13 -27.75 -5.81 2.60
CA ASN A 13 -26.42 -5.50 3.12
C ASN A 13 -26.27 -5.95 4.56
N LEU A 14 -25.01 -6.14 4.98
CA LEU A 14 -24.72 -6.26 6.40
C LEU A 14 -24.95 -4.89 7.07
N PRO A 15 -25.79 -4.80 8.11
CA PRO A 15 -25.98 -3.54 8.85
C PRO A 15 -24.69 -3.00 9.46
N THR A 16 -23.75 -3.90 9.77
CA THR A 16 -22.43 -3.64 10.37
C THR A 16 -21.33 -3.38 9.34
N LEU A 17 -21.63 -3.45 8.04
CA LEU A 17 -20.64 -3.36 6.96
C LEU A 17 -19.73 -2.11 7.05
N ALA A 18 -20.25 -1.00 7.57
CA ALA A 18 -19.47 0.22 7.77
C ALA A 18 -18.42 0.12 8.90
N TYR A 19 -18.66 -0.72 9.91
CA TYR A 19 -17.77 -0.93 11.06
C TYR A 19 -16.86 -2.15 10.89
N GLU A 20 -17.28 -3.12 10.07
CA GLU A 20 -16.57 -4.38 9.86
C GLU A 20 -15.76 -4.43 8.54
N LEU A 21 -15.73 -3.35 7.75
CA LEU A 21 -15.04 -3.39 6.45
C LEU A 21 -13.55 -3.71 6.61
N THR A 22 -12.91 -3.15 7.64
CA THR A 22 -11.50 -3.42 7.95
C THR A 22 -11.30 -4.90 8.29
N SER A 23 -12.08 -5.46 9.21
CA SER A 23 -11.97 -6.87 9.62
C SER A 23 -12.40 -7.85 8.52
N PHE A 24 -13.25 -7.41 7.59
CA PHE A 24 -13.61 -8.18 6.41
C PHE A 24 -12.48 -8.21 5.38
N LEU A 25 -11.77 -7.08 5.21
CA LEU A 25 -10.70 -6.97 4.23
C LEU A 25 -9.39 -7.55 4.77
N VAL A 26 -9.08 -7.45 6.06
CA VAL A 26 -7.82 -7.93 6.61
C VAL A 26 -8.02 -8.60 7.97
N ASP A 27 -7.31 -9.72 8.19
CA ASP A 27 -7.29 -10.41 9.48
C ASP A 27 -6.33 -9.76 10.49
N GLU A 28 -6.52 -10.05 11.77
CA GLU A 28 -5.70 -9.49 12.85
C GLU A 28 -4.24 -9.96 12.80
N ALA A 29 -3.96 -11.13 12.23
CA ALA A 29 -2.60 -11.65 12.11
C ALA A 29 -1.77 -10.80 11.13
N THR A 30 -2.36 -10.47 9.98
CA THR A 30 -1.79 -9.59 8.95
C THR A 30 -1.58 -8.18 9.49
N VAL A 31 -2.55 -7.64 10.24
CA VAL A 31 -2.38 -6.34 10.92
C VAL A 31 -1.24 -6.41 11.94
N GLY A 32 -1.14 -7.51 12.69
CA GLY A 32 -0.03 -7.79 13.60
C GLY A 32 1.33 -7.74 12.90
N GLU A 33 1.44 -8.36 11.73
CA GLU A 33 2.65 -8.34 10.91
C GLU A 33 3.00 -6.92 10.42
N TRP A 34 2.02 -6.16 9.95
CA TRP A 34 2.25 -4.77 9.52
C TRP A 34 2.77 -3.91 10.68
N ASN A 35 2.26 -4.13 11.88
CA ASN A 35 2.74 -3.44 13.07
C ASN A 35 4.20 -3.78 13.40
N LEU A 36 4.60 -5.05 13.25
CA LEU A 36 6.00 -5.46 13.40
C LEU A 36 6.89 -4.84 12.31
N GLN A 37 6.35 -4.62 11.12
CA GLN A 37 7.00 -3.90 10.01
C GLN A 37 7.02 -2.38 10.23
N GLY A 38 6.38 -1.86 11.27
CA GLY A 38 6.43 -0.44 11.66
C GLY A 38 5.27 0.43 11.18
N LEU A 39 4.19 -0.18 10.65
CA LEU A 39 2.92 0.52 10.45
C LEU A 39 2.30 0.88 11.81
N PRO A 40 1.76 2.10 12.00
CA PRO A 40 1.01 2.42 13.20
C PRO A 40 -0.24 1.56 13.39
N LYS A 41 -0.62 1.38 14.66
CA LYS A 41 -1.81 0.61 15.07
C LYS A 41 -3.12 1.38 14.97
N ASP A 42 -3.09 2.65 14.57
CA ASP A 42 -4.31 3.44 14.47
C ASP A 42 -5.16 3.00 13.27
N THR A 43 -6.47 3.22 13.36
CA THR A 43 -7.44 2.76 12.36
C THR A 43 -7.16 3.31 10.96
N LEU A 44 -6.68 4.55 10.85
CA LEU A 44 -6.40 5.18 9.56
C LEU A 44 -5.18 4.54 8.90
N SER A 45 -4.13 4.28 9.68
CA SER A 45 -2.93 3.58 9.18
C SER A 45 -3.25 2.16 8.72
N VAL A 46 -4.09 1.42 9.45
CA VAL A 46 -4.55 0.10 9.00
C VAL A 46 -5.34 0.19 7.69
N GLN A 47 -6.23 1.20 7.55
CA GLN A 47 -6.95 1.44 6.28
C GLN A 47 -6.00 1.78 5.13
N ASN A 48 -4.97 2.60 5.38
CA ASN A 48 -3.93 2.88 4.39
C ASN A 48 -3.17 1.60 4.01
N GLY A 49 -2.87 0.75 5.00
CA GLY A 49 -2.25 -0.56 4.77
C GLY A 49 -3.10 -1.46 3.88
N ILE A 50 -4.42 -1.47 4.08
CA ILE A 50 -5.36 -2.19 3.20
C ILE A 50 -5.32 -1.61 1.79
N MET A 51 -5.38 -0.29 1.64
CA MET A 51 -5.32 0.35 0.31
C MET A 51 -4.03 -0.01 -0.43
N VAL A 52 -2.89 -0.01 0.26
CA VAL A 52 -1.60 -0.39 -0.35
C VAL A 52 -1.58 -1.85 -0.77
N THR A 53 -2.12 -2.76 0.05
CA THR A 53 -1.98 -4.20 -0.16
C THR A 53 -3.08 -4.82 -1.00
N ARG A 54 -4.22 -4.14 -1.17
CA ARG A 54 -5.41 -4.64 -1.89
C ARG A 54 -5.80 -3.81 -3.09
N SER A 55 -5.09 -2.73 -3.40
CA SER A 55 -5.33 -1.95 -4.61
C SER A 55 -4.83 -2.69 -5.86
N ASP A 56 -5.67 -2.77 -6.89
CA ASP A 56 -5.28 -3.27 -8.22
C ASP A 56 -4.30 -2.32 -8.94
N ARG A 57 -4.22 -1.06 -8.49
CA ARG A 57 -3.28 -0.06 -9.00
C ARG A 57 -2.10 0.11 -8.06
N TYR A 58 -0.98 0.59 -8.60
CA TYR A 58 0.20 0.95 -7.81
C TYR A 58 -0.12 2.11 -6.86
N PRO A 59 -0.03 1.92 -5.53
CA PRO A 59 -0.36 2.95 -4.56
C PRO A 59 0.73 4.04 -4.54
N MET A 60 0.33 5.30 -4.57
CA MET A 60 1.19 6.45 -4.31
C MET A 60 1.03 6.88 -2.86
N LEU A 61 2.14 6.97 -2.13
CA LEU A 61 2.13 7.36 -0.72
C LEU A 61 2.42 8.86 -0.59
N ILE A 62 1.52 9.58 0.07
CA ILE A 62 1.75 10.96 0.50
C ILE A 62 2.16 10.89 1.97
N ASP A 63 3.47 10.96 2.22
CA ASP A 63 4.05 10.66 3.52
C ASP A 63 5.09 11.70 3.94
N PRO A 64 4.66 12.80 4.59
CA PRO A 64 5.58 13.86 5.01
C PRO A 64 6.53 13.41 6.14
N GLN A 65 6.22 12.30 6.82
CA GLN A 65 6.98 11.81 7.97
C GLN A 65 7.88 10.62 7.64
N GLY A 66 7.80 10.07 6.42
CA GLY A 66 8.59 8.92 5.97
C GLY A 66 8.21 7.58 6.62
N GLN A 67 7.10 7.53 7.36
CA GLN A 67 6.67 6.33 8.07
C GLN A 67 6.13 5.24 7.13
N GLY A 68 5.30 5.63 6.17
CA GLY A 68 4.79 4.74 5.13
C GLY A 68 5.93 4.22 4.26
N GLN A 69 6.89 5.07 3.89
CA GLN A 69 8.10 4.65 3.18
C GLN A 69 8.87 3.58 3.97
N ALA A 70 9.16 3.84 5.25
CA ALA A 70 9.88 2.87 6.09
C ALA A 70 9.13 1.54 6.24
N TRP A 71 7.79 1.58 6.32
CA TRP A 71 6.96 0.38 6.37
C TRP A 71 7.02 -0.42 5.06
N ILE A 72 6.87 0.22 3.90
CA ILE A 72 6.95 -0.45 2.57
C ILE A 72 8.30 -1.12 2.38
N LEU A 73 9.39 -0.41 2.72
CA LEU A 73 10.75 -0.95 2.60
C LEU A 73 10.97 -2.19 3.48
N ARG A 74 10.37 -2.23 4.67
CA ARG A 74 10.42 -3.42 5.55
C ARG A 74 9.51 -4.53 5.06
N LYS A 75 8.30 -4.20 4.60
CA LYS A 75 7.29 -5.15 4.17
C LYS A 75 7.72 -5.93 2.93
N TYR A 76 8.34 -5.27 1.96
CA TYR A 76 8.77 -5.89 0.70
C TYR A 76 10.27 -6.16 0.65
N ALA A 77 10.96 -6.17 1.80
CA ALA A 77 12.41 -6.33 1.86
C ALA A 77 12.91 -7.59 1.15
N ASP A 78 12.18 -8.70 1.26
CA ASP A 78 12.53 -9.99 0.64
C ASP A 78 12.33 -10.00 -0.89
N ASP A 79 11.40 -9.17 -1.38
CA ASP A 79 11.08 -9.01 -2.80
C ASP A 79 11.91 -7.91 -3.49
N MET A 80 12.76 -7.22 -2.73
CA MET A 80 13.61 -6.13 -3.21
C MET A 80 15.05 -6.59 -3.46
N GLU A 81 15.67 -5.98 -4.47
CA GLU A 81 17.08 -6.17 -4.79
C GLU A 81 17.89 -4.94 -4.39
N LYS A 82 19.01 -5.18 -3.68
CA LYS A 82 19.86 -4.10 -3.17
C LYS A 82 20.45 -3.30 -4.34
N GLY A 83 20.21 -1.99 -4.32
CA GLY A 83 20.71 -1.07 -5.36
C GLY A 83 19.98 -1.15 -6.71
N ARG A 84 18.89 -1.92 -6.82
CA ARG A 84 18.05 -1.98 -8.03
C ARG A 84 16.56 -1.78 -7.79
N SER A 85 16.10 -1.81 -6.54
CA SER A 85 14.69 -1.67 -6.17
C SER A 85 14.28 -0.29 -5.65
N ILE A 86 15.21 0.67 -5.51
CA ILE A 86 14.91 2.02 -5.02
C ILE A 86 15.55 3.05 -5.96
N CYS A 87 14.77 4.00 -6.48
CA CYS A 87 15.27 5.08 -7.34
C CYS A 87 14.33 6.29 -7.35
N THR A 88 14.78 7.40 -7.94
CA THR A 88 13.90 8.53 -8.30
C THR A 88 13.51 8.44 -9.78
N LEU A 89 12.40 9.09 -10.17
CA LEU A 89 11.99 9.18 -11.59
C LEU A 89 13.03 9.91 -12.45
N THR A 90 13.75 10.86 -11.86
CA THR A 90 14.78 11.68 -12.53
C THR A 90 16.12 10.96 -12.69
N HIS A 91 16.27 9.76 -12.12
CA HIS A 91 17.54 9.05 -12.19
C HIS A 91 17.89 8.69 -13.65
N PRO A 92 19.08 9.01 -14.17
CA PRO A 92 19.43 8.81 -15.60
C PRO A 92 19.26 7.36 -16.08
N LYS A 93 19.44 6.40 -15.17
CA LYS A 93 19.30 4.97 -15.44
C LYS A 93 17.96 4.37 -15.01
N PHE A 94 16.93 5.18 -14.73
CA PHE A 94 15.61 4.71 -14.27
C PHE A 94 15.06 3.57 -15.13
N LYS A 95 15.01 3.77 -16.45
CA LYS A 95 14.45 2.78 -17.39
C LYS A 95 15.30 1.51 -17.49
N ASP A 96 16.59 1.66 -17.72
CA ASP A 96 17.46 0.54 -18.08
C ASP A 96 17.96 -0.27 -16.89
N TRP A 97 18.27 0.39 -15.76
CA TRP A 97 18.89 -0.26 -14.60
C TRP A 97 17.88 -0.68 -13.54
N PHE A 98 16.84 0.12 -13.30
CA PHE A 98 15.87 -0.12 -12.23
C PHE A 98 14.60 -0.78 -12.75
N LEU A 99 13.88 -0.09 -13.64
CA LEU A 99 12.58 -0.54 -14.13
C LEU A 99 12.68 -1.85 -14.90
N LYS A 100 13.56 -1.92 -15.90
CA LYS A 100 13.76 -3.13 -16.69
C LYS A 100 14.13 -4.32 -15.82
N PHE A 101 15.07 -4.15 -14.89
CA PHE A 101 15.49 -5.21 -13.99
C PHE A 101 14.32 -5.72 -13.12
N CYS A 102 13.56 -4.81 -12.51
CA CYS A 102 12.44 -5.18 -11.64
C CYS A 102 11.32 -5.88 -12.41
N LEU A 103 11.03 -5.44 -13.64
CA LEU A 103 10.05 -6.10 -14.51
C LEU A 103 10.50 -7.50 -14.95
N GLU A 104 11.76 -7.66 -15.34
CA GLU A 104 12.29 -8.95 -15.81
C GLU A 104 12.41 -10.00 -14.68
N ASN A 105 12.69 -9.55 -13.45
CA ASN A 105 12.96 -10.43 -12.32
C ASN A 105 11.80 -10.51 -11.32
N GLY A 106 10.67 -9.83 -11.61
CA GLY A 106 9.52 -9.78 -10.70
C GLY A 106 9.87 -9.17 -9.33
N LYS A 107 10.74 -8.15 -9.29
CA LYS A 107 11.18 -7.49 -8.05
C LYS A 107 10.37 -6.22 -7.79
N THR A 108 10.17 -5.90 -6.51
CA THR A 108 9.48 -4.66 -6.12
C THR A 108 10.35 -3.45 -6.47
N LEU A 109 9.75 -2.44 -7.09
CA LEU A 109 10.37 -1.14 -7.38
C LEU A 109 9.69 -0.05 -6.55
N VAL A 110 10.47 0.66 -5.75
CA VAL A 110 10.05 1.84 -4.99
C VAL A 110 10.61 3.07 -5.69
N ILE A 111 9.72 4.00 -6.01
CA ILE A 111 10.06 5.27 -6.64
C ILE A 111 9.88 6.37 -5.61
N GLU A 112 10.98 7.04 -5.27
CA GLU A 112 11.02 8.09 -4.25
C GLU A 112 11.02 9.48 -4.88
N GLY A 113 10.58 10.47 -4.10
CA GLY A 113 10.63 11.87 -4.50
C GLY A 113 9.76 12.18 -5.73
N ILE A 114 8.60 11.53 -5.84
CA ILE A 114 7.60 11.92 -6.84
C ILE A 114 7.01 13.25 -6.38
N GLU A 115 7.51 14.33 -6.94
CA GLU A 115 6.90 15.65 -6.82
C GLU A 115 5.70 15.72 -7.79
N ASN A 116 4.62 16.38 -7.36
CA ASN A 116 3.54 16.71 -8.27
C ASN A 116 4.07 17.71 -9.30
N GLU A 117 3.82 17.46 -10.59
CA GLU A 117 3.82 18.53 -11.60
C GLU A 117 2.82 19.62 -11.24
#